data_AF-A0A7V2WZG8-F1
#
_entry.id   AF-A0A7V2WZG8-F1
#
_cell.length_a   1.000
_cell.length_b   1.000
_cell.length_c   1.000
_cell.angle_alpha   90.00
_cell.angle_beta   90.00
_cell.angle_gamma   90.00
#
_symmetry.space_group_name_H-M   'P 1'
#
loop_
_entity.id
_entity.type
_entity.pdbx_description
1 polymer ?
#
loop_
_entity_poly.entity_id
_entity_poly.type
_entity_poly.pdbx_seq_one_letter_code
_entity_poly.pdbx_strand_id
1 'polypeptide(L)'
;MDPVVALLSPPPADAHRLRARLARLVRHYARTGSPLAAHAVAAHLAALLRSEALPDREARCACRRLLAHWRWLAAAPAPASR
;
A
#
# COMPACT_ATOMS: atom_id res chain seq x y z
N MET A 1 -15.12 -10.40 -12.53
CA MET A 1 -14.29 -9.24 -12.19
C MET A 1 -13.04 -9.75 -11.50
N ASP A 2 -11.86 -9.46 -12.04
CA ASP A 2 -10.60 -9.95 -11.48
C ASP A 2 -10.36 -9.36 -10.07
N PRO A 3 -10.15 -10.18 -9.02
CA PRO A 3 -9.96 -9.70 -7.65
C PRO A 3 -8.71 -8.80 -7.51
N VAL A 4 -7.76 -8.89 -8.44
CA VAL A 4 -6.54 -8.05 -8.44
C VAL A 4 -6.84 -6.63 -8.96
N VAL A 5 -7.67 -6.49 -9.99
CA VAL A 5 -8.09 -5.17 -10.53
C VAL A 5 -8.84 -4.36 -9.47
N ALA A 6 -9.67 -5.04 -8.68
CA ALA A 6 -10.39 -4.44 -7.57
C ALA A 6 -9.50 -4.02 -6.40
N LEU A 7 -8.22 -4.44 -6.34
CA LEU A 7 -7.26 -4.02 -5.33
C LEU A 7 -6.43 -2.82 -5.77
N LEU A 8 -6.18 -2.70 -7.08
CA LEU A 8 -5.40 -1.61 -7.70
C LEU A 8 -6.21 -0.32 -7.91
N SER A 9 -7.52 -0.36 -7.75
CA SER A 9 -8.39 0.83 -7.77
C SER A 9 -8.01 1.83 -6.65
N PRO A 10 -8.40 3.11 -6.77
CA PRO A 10 -8.01 4.16 -5.84
C PRO A 10 -8.44 3.87 -4.39
N PRO A 11 -7.72 4.44 -3.41
CA PRO A 11 -8.01 4.21 -2.00
C PRO A 11 -9.42 4.70 -1.62
N PRO A 12 -10.19 3.92 -0.85
CA PRO A 12 -11.48 4.36 -0.34
C PRO A 12 -11.31 5.46 0.72
N ALA A 13 -12.31 6.35 0.82
CA ALA A 13 -12.34 7.41 1.85
C ALA A 13 -12.56 6.86 3.27
N ASP A 14 -13.24 5.71 3.39
CA ASP A 14 -13.48 5.05 4.67
C ASP A 14 -12.22 4.34 5.20
N ALA A 15 -11.83 4.68 6.43
CA ALA A 15 -10.61 4.19 7.06
C ALA A 15 -10.61 2.67 7.30
N HIS A 16 -11.77 2.09 7.61
CA HIS A 16 -11.89 0.65 7.83
C HIS A 16 -11.65 -0.13 6.53
N ARG A 17 -12.33 0.26 5.45
CA ARG A 17 -12.14 -0.28 4.10
C ARG A 17 -10.72 -0.04 3.59
N LEU A 18 -10.11 1.10 3.91
CA LEU A 18 -8.73 1.42 3.56
C LEU A 18 -7.74 0.44 4.20
N ARG A 19 -7.88 0.17 5.51
CA ARG A 19 -7.04 -0.80 6.24
C ARG A 19 -7.22 -2.23 5.72
N ALA A 20 -8.46 -2.67 5.47
CA ALA A 20 -8.73 -3.98 4.91
C ALA A 20 -8.10 -4.15 3.51
N ARG A 21 -8.13 -3.08 2.69
CA ARG A 21 -7.55 -3.07 1.35
C ARG A 21 -6.02 -3.05 1.38
N LEU A 22 -5.42 -2.27 2.27
CA LEU A 22 -3.97 -2.31 2.55
C LEU A 22 -3.50 -3.73 2.89
N ALA A 23 -4.19 -4.41 3.80
CA ALA A 23 -3.82 -5.77 4.18
C ALA A 23 -3.86 -6.76 2.99
N ARG A 24 -4.86 -6.63 2.11
CA ARG A 24 -4.95 -7.44 0.89
C ARG A 24 -3.85 -7.11 -0.11
N LEU A 25 -3.53 -5.84 -0.30
CA LEU A 25 -2.47 -5.40 -1.21
C LEU A 25 -1.08 -5.87 -0.75
N VAL A 26 -0.79 -5.77 0.55
CA VAL A 26 0.47 -6.27 1.13
C VAL A 26 0.58 -7.79 0.93
N ARG A 27 -0.49 -8.55 1.20
CA ARG A 27 -0.52 -10.00 0.94
C ARG A 27 -0.40 -10.35 -0.55
N HIS A 28 -0.94 -9.51 -1.43
CA HIS A 28 -0.78 -9.71 -2.87
C HIS A 28 0.67 -9.48 -3.29
N TYR A 29 1.28 -8.38 -2.86
CA TYR A 29 2.69 -8.10 -3.09
C TYR A 29 3.59 -9.23 -2.57
N ALA A 30 3.39 -9.69 -1.34
CA ALA A 30 4.20 -10.76 -0.75
C ALA A 30 4.16 -12.07 -1.56
N ARG A 31 3.06 -12.32 -2.29
CA ARG A 31 2.92 -13.51 -3.15
C ARG A 31 3.50 -13.32 -4.55
N THR A 32 3.48 -12.10 -5.08
CA THR A 32 3.80 -11.86 -6.50
C THR A 32 5.09 -11.08 -6.73
N GLY A 33 5.61 -10.41 -5.71
CA GLY A 33 6.71 -9.45 -5.85
C GLY A 33 6.39 -8.27 -6.77
N SER A 34 5.12 -8.07 -7.15
CA SER A 34 4.74 -7.15 -8.22
C SER A 34 5.01 -5.68 -7.85
N PRO A 35 5.81 -4.94 -8.63
CA PRO A 35 6.02 -3.50 -8.41
C PRO A 35 4.73 -2.69 -8.47
N LEU A 36 3.75 -3.11 -9.28
CA LEU A 36 2.43 -2.49 -9.36
C LEU A 36 1.64 -2.64 -8.05
N ALA A 37 1.73 -3.80 -7.40
CA ALA A 37 1.14 -4.02 -6.09
C ALA A 37 1.82 -3.13 -5.03
N ALA A 38 3.14 -2.98 -5.06
CA ALA A 38 3.87 -2.07 -4.18
C ALA A 38 3.43 -0.61 -4.39
N HIS A 39 3.25 -0.18 -5.64
CA HIS A 39 2.76 1.16 -5.97
C HIS A 39 1.35 1.39 -5.40
N ALA A 40 0.46 0.41 -5.53
CA ALA A 40 -0.87 0.47 -4.95
C ALA A 40 -0.83 0.56 -3.42
N VAL A 41 0.03 -0.21 -2.74
CA VAL A 41 0.22 -0.08 -1.28
C VAL A 41 0.66 1.34 -0.91
N ALA A 42 1.65 1.90 -1.61
CA ALA A 42 2.14 3.25 -1.37
C ALA A 42 1.02 4.30 -1.53
N ALA A 43 0.21 4.20 -2.58
CA ALA A 43 -0.93 5.10 -2.79
C ALA A 43 -1.95 5.03 -1.64
N HIS A 44 -2.23 3.83 -1.11
CA HIS A 44 -3.16 3.65 -0.01
C HIS A 44 -2.59 4.15 1.34
N LEU A 45 -1.28 3.98 1.59
CA LEU A 45 -0.61 4.56 2.76
C LEU A 45 -0.59 6.09 2.70
N ALA A 46 -0.39 6.68 1.52
CA ALA A 46 -0.46 8.13 1.33
C ALA A 46 -1.87 8.68 1.57
N ALA A 47 -2.92 7.94 1.21
CA ALA A 47 -4.29 8.29 1.57
C ALA A 47 -4.53 8.20 3.08
N LEU A 48 -4.02 7.16 3.74
CA LEU A 48 -4.15 7.00 5.20
C LEU A 48 -3.47 8.15 5.96
N LEU A 49 -2.30 8.60 5.50
CA LEU A 49 -1.58 9.74 6.08
C LEU A 49 -2.33 11.07 5.95
N ARG A 50 -3.12 11.24 4.88
CA ARG A 50 -3.97 12.43 4.65
C ARG A 50 -5.28 12.36 5.42
N SER A 51 -5.70 11.16 5.84
CA SER A 51 -6.88 10.98 6.67
C SER A 51 -6.61 11.34 8.12
N GLU A 52 -7.65 11.74 8.85
CA GLU A 52 -7.60 11.92 10.31
C GLU A 52 -7.67 10.58 11.07
N ALA A 53 -7.65 9.44 10.36
CA ALA A 53 -7.80 8.12 10.96
C ALA A 53 -6.57 7.62 11.73
N LEU A 54 -5.44 8.33 11.66
CA LEU A 54 -4.24 7.99 12.43
C LEU A 54 -4.28 8.68 13.80
N PRO A 55 -4.21 7.92 14.90
CA PRO A 55 -4.54 8.42 16.24
C PRO A 55 -3.50 9.39 16.82
N ASP A 56 -2.22 9.23 16.46
CA ASP A 56 -1.14 9.98 17.09
C ASP A 56 0.05 10.24 16.14
N ARG A 57 1.05 10.97 16.66
CA ARG A 57 2.28 11.33 15.94
C ARG A 57 3.13 10.10 15.61
N GLU A 58 3.16 9.10 16.48
CA GLU A 58 3.97 7.90 16.31
C GLU A 58 3.43 7.05 15.15
N ALA A 59 2.12 6.82 15.10
CA ALA A 59 1.43 6.14 14.02
C ALA A 59 1.64 6.86 12.68
N ARG A 60 1.63 8.20 12.68
CA ARG A 60 1.97 9.01 11.49
C ARG A 60 3.43 8.83 11.07
N CYS A 61 4.38 8.85 12.01
CA CYS A 61 5.79 8.60 11.72
C CYS A 61 6.02 7.19 11.18
N ALA A 62 5.44 6.17 11.78
CA ALA A 62 5.49 4.79 11.30
C ALA A 62 4.90 4.68 9.88
N CYS A 63 3.74 5.29 9.63
CA CYS A 63 3.12 5.28 8.32
C CYS A 63 3.96 6.00 7.25
N ARG A 64 4.66 7.10 7.60
CA ARG A 64 5.61 7.78 6.71
C ARG A 64 6.81 6.88 6.36
N ARG A 65 7.37 6.18 7.35
CA ARG A 65 8.47 5.23 7.14
C ARG A 65 8.04 4.08 6.22
N LEU A 66 6.87 3.51 6.48
CA LEU A 66 6.29 2.47 5.62
C LEU A 66 6.08 3.00 4.20
N LEU A 67 5.50 4.19 4.03
CA LEU A 67 5.30 4.78 2.72
C LEU A 67 6.62 4.94 1.93
N ALA A 68 7.69 5.39 2.58
CA ALA A 68 9.00 5.51 1.96
C ALA A 68 9.53 4.13 1.50
N HIS A 69 9.42 3.12 2.35
CA HIS A 69 9.82 1.74 2.02
C HIS A 69 9.05 1.19 0.81
N TRP A 70 7.72 1.34 0.79
CA TRP A 70 6.89 0.86 -0.32
C TRP A 70 7.16 1.60 -1.64
N ARG A 71 7.49 2.89 -1.58
CA ARG A 71 7.94 3.64 -2.77
C ARG A 71 9.25 3.11 -3.33
N TRP A 72 10.19 2.76 -2.45
CA TRP A 72 11.45 2.13 -2.86
C TRP A 72 11.20 0.77 -3.52
N LEU A 73 10.34 -0.08 -2.94
CA LEU A 73 9.97 -1.36 -3.54
C LEU A 73 9.27 -1.22 -4.90
N ALA A 74 8.44 -0.19 -5.06
CA ALA A 74 7.75 0.08 -6.33
C ALA A 74 8.71 0.61 -7.42
N ALA A 75 9.80 1.25 -7.02
CA ALA A 75 10.83 1.77 -7.92
C ALA A 75 11.96 0.75 -8.20
N ALA A 76 12.05 -0.32 -7.40
CA ALA A 76 13.06 -1.34 -7.60
C ALA A 76 12.81 -2.06 -8.93
N PRO A 77 13.84 -2.25 -9.77
CA PRO A 77 13.72 -3.07 -10.96
C PRO A 77 13.30 -4.49 -10.53
N ALA A 78 12.42 -5.12 -11.30
CA ALA A 78 12.01 -6.51 -11.04
C ALA A 78 13.27 -7.35 -10.81
N PRO A 79 13.32 -8.19 -9.76
CA PRO A 79 14.49 -9.02 -9.52
C PRO A 79 14.75 -9.82 -10.79
N ALA A 80 15.95 -9.70 -11.34
CA ALA A 80 16.37 -10.52 -12.46
C ALA A 80 16.18 -11.98 -12.05
N SER A 81 15.28 -12.67 -12.75
CA SER A 81 14.97 -14.08 -12.53
C SER A 81 16.28 -14.87 -12.42
N ARG A 82 16.54 -15.44 -11.23
CA ARG A 82 17.57 -16.45 -11.04
C ARG A 82 16.96 -17.83 -11.20
#